data_AF-A0A536JPV7-F1
#
_entry.id   AF-A0A536JPV7-F1
#
_cell.length_a   1.000
_cell.length_b   1.000
_cell.length_c   1.000
_cell.angle_alpha   90.00
_cell.angle_beta   90.00
_cell.angle_gamma   90.00
#
_symmetry.space_group_name_H-M   'P 1'
#
loop_
_entity.id
_entity.type
_entity.pdbx_description
1 polymer ?
#
loop_
_entity_poly.entity_id
_entity_poly.type
_entity_poly.pdbx_seq_one_letter_code
_entity_poly.pdbx_strand_id
1 'polypeptide(L)' 'MTTLTYAGCASGTEVVGYAVKGGGHAWPGGEPIGTTEEMGMTSQQFDTGELIWSFLDRHRPTAQQ' A
#
# COMPACT_ATOMS: atom_id res chain seq x y z
N MET A 1 1.77 5.73 -10.23
CA MET A 1 1.29 5.81 -8.84
C MET A 1 1.35 7.25 -8.33
N THR A 2 0.38 7.67 -7.52
CA THR A 2 0.43 8.93 -6.76
C THR A 2 0.39 8.59 -5.26
N THR A 3 1.27 9.20 -4.48
CA THR A 3 1.33 9.00 -3.03
C THR A 3 0.81 10.23 -2.31
N LEU A 4 0.01 10.03 -1.27
CA LEU A 4 -0.53 11.06 -0.40
C LEU A 4 -0.15 10.73 1.04
N THR A 5 0.53 11.64 1.73
CA THR A 5 0.95 11.44 3.11
C THR A 5 0.29 12.47 4.02
N TYR A 6 -0.33 11.97 5.08
CA TYR A 6 -0.90 12.76 6.17
C TYR A 6 -0.17 12.36 7.45
N ALA A 7 0.63 13.27 8.00
CA ALA A 7 1.40 13.04 9.22
C ALA A 7 0.93 13.97 10.33
N GLY A 8 1.15 13.57 11.59
CA GLY A 8 0.78 14.38 12.76
C GLY A 8 -0.73 14.42 13.03
N CYS A 9 -1.48 13.38 12.63
CA CYS A 9 -2.90 13.25 12.96
C CYS A 9 -3.10 12.94 14.46
N ALA A 10 -4.34 12.67 14.86
CA ALA A 10 -4.67 12.33 16.26
C ALA A 10 -3.71 11.27 16.82
N SER A 11 -3.19 11.51 18.03
CA SER A 11 -2.20 10.66 18.70
C SER A 11 -0.88 10.45 17.93
N GLY A 12 -0.50 11.39 17.06
CA GLY A 12 0.73 11.28 16.26
C GLY A 12 0.62 10.31 15.07
N THR A 13 -0.60 9.92 14.69
CA THR A 13 -0.85 8.94 13.62
C THR A 13 -0.35 9.43 12.26
N GLU A 14 0.30 8.54 11.49
CA GLU A 14 0.62 8.72 10.07
C GLU A 14 -0.37 7.90 9.22
N VAL A 15 -0.82 8.48 8.10
CA VAL A 15 -1.60 7.79 7.06
C VAL A 15 -0.92 8.05 5.72
N VAL A 16 -0.58 6.97 5.01
CA VAL A 16 -0.05 7.04 3.64
C VAL A 16 -0.99 6.32 2.68
N GLY A 17 -1.49 7.05 1.69
CA GLY A 17 -2.33 6.52 0.61
C GLY A 17 -1.56 6.38 -0.69
N TYR A 18 -1.77 5.28 -1.39
CA TYR A 18 -1.18 5.01 -2.71
C TYR A 18 -2.30 4.83 -3.74
N ALA A 19 -2.35 5.72 -4.73
CA ALA A 19 -3.31 5.66 -5.82
C ALA A 19 -2.64 5.10 -7.08
N VAL A 20 -3.17 3.99 -7.58
CA VAL A 20 -2.73 3.35 -8.82
C VAL A 20 -3.56 3.88 -9.98
N LYS A 21 -2.91 4.59 -10.92
CA LYS A 21 -3.58 5.09 -12.12
C LYS A 21 -3.51 4.03 -13.22
N GLY A 22 -4.65 3.70 -13.82
CA GLY A 22 -4.74 2.69 -14.88
C GLY A 22 -4.60 1.24 -14.41
N GLY A 23 -4.58 1.00 -13.10
CA GLY A 23 -4.68 -0.34 -12.53
C GLY A 23 -6.13 -0.76 -12.32
N GLY A 24 -6.33 -2.07 -12.19
CA GLY A 24 -7.63 -2.65 -11.83
C GLY A 24 -7.81 -2.84 -10.32
N HIS A 25 -8.83 -3.63 -9.96
CA HIS A 25 -9.06 -4.15 -8.62
C HIS A 25 -8.14 -5.35 -8.32
N ALA A 26 -6.83 -5.15 -8.48
CA ALA A 26 -5.80 -6.16 -8.30
C ALA A 26 -4.74 -5.69 -7.29
N TRP A 27 -3.92 -6.62 -6.78
CA TRP A 27 -2.85 -6.36 -5.82
C TRP A 27 -1.53 -6.01 -6.51
N PRO A 28 -1.04 -4.75 -6.47
CA PRO A 28 0.19 -4.37 -7.15
C PRO A 28 1.43 -5.11 -6.63
N GLY A 29 2.25 -5.61 -7.56
CA GLY A 29 3.43 -6.43 -7.28
C GLY A 29 3.12 -7.91 -6.98
N GLY A 30 1.84 -8.27 -6.87
CA GLY A 30 1.42 -9.64 -6.65
C GLY A 30 1.22 -10.43 -7.93
N GLU A 31 1.08 -11.74 -7.76
CA GLU A 31 0.59 -12.61 -8.84
C GLU A 31 -0.88 -12.27 -9.17
N PRO A 32 -1.24 -12.13 -10.45
CA PRO A 32 -2.62 -11.87 -10.85
C PRO A 32 -3.57 -12.96 -10.36
N ILE A 33 -4.67 -12.54 -9.75
CA ILE A 33 -5.77 -13.42 -9.38
C ILE A 33 -6.93 -13.22 -10.35
N GLY A 34 -7.36 -14.27 -11.05
CA GLY A 34 -8.44 -14.16 -12.04
C GLY A 34 -8.00 -13.50 -13.36
N THR A 35 -9.00 -13.16 -14.19
CA THR A 35 -8.76 -12.56 -15.52
C THR A 35 -8.59 -11.04 -15.46
N THR A 36 -8.07 -10.46 -16.54
CA THR A 36 -7.98 -8.99 -16.67
C THR A 36 -9.36 -8.35 -16.82
N GLU A 37 -10.34 -9.07 -17.37
CA GLU A 37 -11.72 -8.60 -17.45
C GLU A 37 -12.36 -8.44 -16.05
N GLU A 38 -12.05 -9.34 -15.11
CA GLU A 38 -12.63 -9.35 -13.77
C GLU A 38 -11.90 -8.39 -12.82
N MET A 39 -10.57 -8.45 -12.80
CA MET A 39 -9.75 -7.70 -11.85
C MET A 39 -9.09 -6.47 -12.44
N GLY A 40 -9.15 -6.26 -13.75
CA GLY A 40 -8.35 -5.26 -14.44
C GLY A 40 -6.84 -5.56 -14.40
N MET A 41 -6.05 -4.61 -14.91
CA MET A 41 -4.60 -4.78 -14.99
C MET A 41 -3.95 -4.77 -13.61
N THR A 42 -3.18 -5.81 -13.31
CA THR A 42 -2.32 -5.84 -12.11
C THR A 42 -1.11 -4.92 -12.34
N SER A 43 -0.99 -3.88 -11.53
CA SER A 43 0.13 -2.94 -11.64
C SER A 43 1.41 -3.58 -11.11
N GLN A 44 2.50 -3.48 -11.87
CA GLN A 44 3.85 -3.91 -11.44
C GLN A 44 4.75 -2.72 -11.10
N GLN A 45 4.15 -1.55 -10.84
CA GLN A 45 4.89 -0.32 -10.54
C GLN A 45 5.57 -0.35 -9.16
N PHE A 46 5.09 -1.19 -8.25
CA PHE A 46 5.60 -1.33 -6.88
C PHE A 46 5.08 -2.64 -6.27
N ASP A 47 5.76 -3.09 -5.21
CA ASP A 47 5.30 -4.19 -4.37
C ASP A 47 4.52 -3.64 -3.17
N THR A 48 3.24 -3.99 -3.08
CA THR A 48 2.36 -3.52 -1.99
C THR A 48 2.75 -4.12 -0.64
N GLY A 49 3.25 -5.36 -0.63
CA GLY A 49 3.69 -6.04 0.59
C GLY A 49 4.89 -5.34 1.20
N GLU A 50 5.91 -5.03 0.40
CA GLU A 50 7.10 -4.29 0.84
C GLU A 50 6.76 -2.89 1.38
N LEU A 51 5.82 -2.17 0.73
CA LEU A 51 5.37 -0.86 1.21
C LEU A 51 4.67 -0.96 2.56
N ILE A 52 3.78 -1.95 2.73
CA ILE A 52 3.08 -2.18 4.01
C ILE A 52 4.08 -2.55 5.10
N TRP A 53 4.97 -3.50 4.84
CA TRP A 53 5.98 -3.93 5.82
C TRP A 53 6.92 -2.80 6.21
N SER A 54 7.38 -2.02 5.24
CA SER A 54 8.21 -0.84 5.49
C SER A 54 7.49 0.22 6.32
N PHE A 55 6.18 0.41 6.11
CA PHE A 55 5.37 1.32 6.92
C PHE A 55 5.23 0.82 8.36
N LEU A 56 4.91 -0.47 8.53
CA LEU A 56 4.74 -1.10 9.84
C LEU A 56 6.05 -1.12 10.63
N ASP A 57 7.19 -1.38 9.97
CA ASP A 57 8.50 -1.40 10.63
C ASP A 57 8.87 -0.03 11.24
N ARG A 58 8.54 1.07 10.55
CA ARG A 58 8.71 2.43 11.10
C ARG A 58 7.78 2.76 12.26
N HIS A 59 6.63 2.09 12.36
CA HIS A 59 5.60 2.32 13.38
C HIS A 59 5.48 1.16 14.36
N ARG A 60 6.55 0.38 14.55
CA ARG A 60 6.55 -0.70 15.53
C ARG A 60 6.21 -0.12 16.91
N PRO A 61 5.23 -0.71 17.62
CA PRO A 61 5.04 -0.38 19.02
C PRO A 61 6.36 -0.64 19.73
N THR A 62 6.90 0.36 20.41
CA THR A 62 7.96 0.11 21.39
C THR A 62 7.43 -0.93 22.37
N ALA A 63 8.17 -2.03 22.56
CA ALA A 63 7.84 -3.00 23.58
C ALA A 63 7.72 -2.27 24.92
N GLN A 64 6.56 -2.37 25.57
CA GLN A 64 6.42 -1.96 26.96
C GLN A 64 7.37 -2.84 27.79
N GLN A 65 8.37 -2.23 28.42
CA GLN A 65 9.06 -2.81 29.56
C GLN A 65 8.18 -2.72 30.80
#